data_AF-J1LQ79-F1
#
_entry.id   AF-J1LQ79-F1
#
_cell.length_a   1.000
_cell.length_b   1.000
_cell.length_c   1.000
_cell.angle_alpha   90.00
_cell.angle_beta   90.00
_cell.angle_gamma   90.00
#
_symmetry.space_group_name_H-M   'P 1'
#
loop_
_entity.id
_entity.type
_entity.pdbx_description
1 polymer ?
#
loop_
_entity_poly.entity_id
_entity_poly.type
_entity_poly.pdbx_seq_one_letter_code
_entity_poly.pdbx_strand_id
1 'polypeptide(L)'
;MAEPMDITNDPAATPAQRIEALRVVAADEHFPSWVPESNNHIHTCFSFSPYTPTHAALLARRAGLRVVGSVDHDSIGAAAEMSEATSVLGMGSVTGFEIRARFGEGTPLAQRKLNNPDSVGVAYMTVQGVPAPAREKVAEWLAPGRAARLERTLAMAERANQILTDLGLEPFDPQADMVGISQYANGGGITERHLLAAMASALIRGFGRGPALTEGLAQMGVEIPASLAAVLSDADNPHLMYDLLGVLKANYLDRIYIQPTDELPSAAEVVAFADSVGAIATYAYLGDVSASPTGDKKAEKFEDDFLDELFEHMESIGLRAVTYMPPRNTPEQLARIHVLAAAHGMLEISGVDINQPRQCFTCEELRRPEFADLNEATWALVAHEALSSVDPSLHLLGRTGRLTPEALAERISEYAPLGRAIADGEDAVALAARATSIN
;
A
#
# COMPACT_ATOMS: atom_id res chain seq x y z
N MET A 1 19.21 15.52 24.15
CA MET A 1 17.81 15.85 24.49
C MET A 1 16.97 15.16 23.43
N ALA A 2 16.02 14.30 23.80
CA ALA A 2 15.11 13.74 22.80
C ALA A 2 14.39 14.91 22.12
N GLU A 3 14.37 14.95 20.79
CA GLU A 3 13.50 15.89 20.08
C GLU A 3 12.07 15.67 20.58
N PRO A 4 11.28 16.74 20.77
CA PRO A 4 9.88 16.58 21.12
C PRO A 4 9.22 15.69 20.08
N MET A 5 8.63 14.59 20.52
CA MET A 5 7.97 13.62 19.65
C MET A 5 6.92 14.35 18.81
N ASP A 6 7.05 14.27 17.48
CA ASP A 6 6.08 14.84 16.56
C ASP A 6 4.75 14.10 16.75
N ILE A 7 3.79 14.76 17.41
CA ILE A 7 2.46 14.19 17.69
C ILE A 7 1.81 13.71 16.40
N THR A 8 2.04 14.39 15.26
CA THR A 8 1.44 13.98 13.98
C THR A 8 1.86 12.57 13.60
N ASN A 9 3.05 12.09 14.02
CA ASN A 9 3.55 10.76 13.73
C ASN A 9 3.58 9.80 14.94
N ASP A 10 2.98 10.18 16.08
CA ASP A 10 2.94 9.29 17.24
C ASP A 10 1.81 8.24 17.10
N PRO A 11 2.12 6.94 16.92
CA PRO A 11 1.11 5.89 16.82
C PRO A 11 0.36 5.64 18.14
N ALA A 12 0.88 6.09 19.29
CA ALA A 12 0.21 5.98 20.59
C ALA A 12 -0.81 7.10 20.82
N ALA A 13 -0.70 8.22 20.10
CA ALA A 13 -1.72 9.26 20.10
C ALA A 13 -3.01 8.76 19.42
N THR A 14 -4.15 9.35 19.77
CA THR A 14 -5.41 9.11 19.06
C THR A 14 -5.42 9.83 17.71
N PRO A 15 -6.18 9.35 16.71
CA PRO A 15 -6.35 10.07 15.44
C PRO A 15 -6.72 11.55 15.64
N ALA A 16 -7.65 11.85 16.54
CA ALA A 16 -8.06 13.23 16.83
C ALA A 16 -6.92 14.12 17.34
N GLN A 17 -6.03 13.59 18.20
CA GLN A 17 -4.85 14.32 18.67
C GLN A 17 -3.86 14.60 17.54
N ARG A 18 -3.66 13.63 16.64
CA ARG A 18 -2.79 13.80 15.47
C ARG A 18 -3.33 14.85 14.52
N ILE A 19 -4.63 14.80 14.22
CA ILE A 19 -5.27 15.80 13.36
C ILE A 19 -5.22 17.19 13.99
N GLU A 20 -5.40 17.32 15.30
CA GLU A 20 -5.29 18.62 15.95
C GLU A 20 -3.87 19.19 15.88
N ALA A 21 -2.85 18.34 16.09
CA ALA A 21 -1.46 18.73 15.85
C ALA A 21 -1.21 19.12 14.38
N LEU A 22 -1.83 18.41 13.43
CA LEU A 22 -1.74 18.73 12.01
C LEU A 22 -2.33 20.10 11.68
N ARG A 23 -3.48 20.47 12.28
CA ARG A 23 -4.09 21.81 12.08
C ARG A 23 -3.15 22.93 12.51
N VAL A 24 -2.43 22.75 13.63
CA VAL A 24 -1.41 23.70 14.10
C VAL A 24 -0.26 23.80 13.10
N VAL A 25 0.30 22.66 12.67
CA VAL A 25 1.37 22.63 11.66
C VAL A 25 0.94 23.29 10.35
N ALA A 26 -0.26 22.98 9.86
CA ALA A 26 -0.78 23.50 8.60
C ALA A 26 -1.05 25.02 8.63
N ALA A 27 -1.33 25.60 9.81
CA ALA A 27 -1.53 27.04 9.95
C ALA A 27 -0.21 27.83 9.92
N ASP A 28 0.89 27.23 10.37
CA ASP A 28 2.18 27.91 10.54
C ASP A 28 3.18 27.61 9.39
N GLU A 29 3.11 26.41 8.80
CA GLU A 29 4.07 25.94 7.80
C GLU A 29 3.78 26.49 6.40
N HIS A 30 4.83 26.95 5.72
CA HIS A 30 4.75 27.34 4.30
C HIS A 30 5.07 26.12 3.43
N PHE A 31 4.03 25.53 2.85
CA PHE A 31 4.19 24.38 1.98
C PHE A 31 4.58 24.75 0.53
N PRO A 32 5.25 23.85 -0.21
CA PRO A 32 5.57 24.10 -1.61
C PRO A 32 4.32 24.15 -2.50
N SER A 33 4.51 24.67 -3.72
CA SER A 33 3.53 24.61 -4.80
C SER A 33 3.15 23.17 -5.12
N TRP A 34 1.92 22.99 -5.59
CA TRP A 34 1.42 21.69 -6.03
C TRP A 34 2.19 21.16 -7.25
N VAL A 35 2.47 19.88 -7.24
CA VAL A 35 2.94 19.11 -8.41
C VAL A 35 1.77 18.29 -8.98
N PRO A 36 1.78 17.93 -10.28
CA PRO A 36 0.67 17.22 -10.91
C PRO A 36 0.55 15.76 -10.48
N GLU A 37 1.65 15.16 -10.02
CA GLU A 37 1.74 13.76 -9.60
C GLU A 37 0.89 13.45 -8.36
N SER A 38 0.50 12.18 -8.25
CA SER A 38 -0.28 11.63 -7.14
C SER A 38 0.38 10.39 -6.55
N ASN A 39 -0.04 10.00 -5.35
CA ASN A 39 0.44 8.76 -4.74
C ASN A 39 -0.69 8.04 -3.98
N ASN A 40 -1.42 7.16 -4.67
CA ASN A 40 -2.56 6.44 -4.08
C ASN A 40 -2.18 5.13 -3.39
N HIS A 41 -0.88 4.81 -3.29
CA HIS A 41 -0.39 3.57 -2.68
C HIS A 41 0.58 3.87 -1.55
N ILE A 42 0.04 4.22 -0.38
CA ILE A 42 0.80 4.45 0.84
C ILE A 42 0.34 3.46 1.91
N HIS A 43 1.30 2.81 2.56
CA HIS A 43 1.07 2.07 3.80
C HIS A 43 1.33 2.96 5.00
N THR A 44 0.59 2.71 6.08
CA THR A 44 0.67 3.40 7.36
C THR A 44 0.97 2.40 8.48
N CYS A 45 0.99 2.86 9.73
CA CYS A 45 1.11 2.01 10.91
C CYS A 45 -0.08 1.05 11.11
N PHE A 46 -1.15 1.15 10.30
CA PHE A 46 -2.24 0.17 10.26
C PHE A 46 -1.95 -1.06 9.39
N SER A 47 -0.81 -1.07 8.70
CA SER A 47 -0.14 -2.29 8.30
C SER A 47 1.32 -2.15 8.70
N PHE A 48 2.26 -1.91 7.80
CA PHE A 48 3.67 -1.70 8.18
C PHE A 48 4.26 -0.48 7.49
N SER A 49 4.54 0.56 8.27
CA SER A 49 5.15 1.81 7.81
C SER A 49 5.62 2.63 9.01
N PRO A 50 6.65 3.48 8.89
CA PRO A 50 7.04 4.41 9.94
C PRO A 50 6.05 5.58 10.13
N TYR A 51 4.96 5.61 9.36
CA TYR A 51 4.07 6.76 9.27
C TYR A 51 2.66 6.46 9.77
N THR A 52 2.11 7.34 10.60
CA THR A 52 0.67 7.42 10.82
C THR A 52 -0.02 7.96 9.56
N PRO A 53 -1.34 7.77 9.39
CA PRO A 53 -2.08 8.36 8.26
C PRO A 53 -1.93 9.88 8.20
N THR A 54 -2.06 10.57 9.34
CA THR A 54 -1.87 12.03 9.45
C THR A 54 -0.48 12.46 8.98
N HIS A 55 0.57 11.80 9.47
CA HIS A 55 1.94 12.20 9.12
C HIS A 55 2.28 11.87 7.67
N ALA A 56 1.77 10.76 7.13
CA ALA A 56 1.92 10.44 5.71
C ALA A 56 1.30 11.53 4.81
N ALA A 57 0.11 12.03 5.15
CA ALA A 57 -0.52 13.14 4.43
C ALA A 57 0.32 14.43 4.54
N LEU A 58 0.86 14.73 5.72
CA LEU A 58 1.74 15.89 5.93
C LEU A 58 3.03 15.79 5.09
N LEU A 59 3.70 14.64 5.07
CA LEU A 59 4.90 14.42 4.25
C LEU A 59 4.59 14.53 2.76
N ALA A 60 3.45 14.03 2.32
CA ALA A 60 2.98 14.21 0.95
C ALA A 60 2.72 15.68 0.62
N ARG A 61 2.09 16.45 1.51
CA ARG A 61 1.91 17.90 1.34
C ARG A 61 3.23 18.63 1.23
N ARG A 62 4.21 18.27 2.08
CA ARG A 62 5.59 18.78 2.06
C ARG A 62 6.35 18.41 0.80
N ALA A 63 5.97 17.32 0.13
CA ALA A 63 6.46 16.92 -1.18
C ALA A 63 5.73 17.63 -2.35
N GLY A 64 4.69 18.42 -2.06
CA GLY A 64 3.88 19.13 -3.06
C GLY A 64 2.76 18.30 -3.68
N LEU A 65 2.52 17.07 -3.20
CA LEU A 65 1.44 16.23 -3.72
C LEU A 65 0.08 16.81 -3.35
N ARG A 66 -0.88 16.74 -4.26
CA ARG A 66 -2.26 17.19 -4.01
C ARG A 66 -3.27 16.06 -3.85
N VAL A 67 -2.89 14.82 -4.20
CA VAL A 67 -3.71 13.62 -3.97
C VAL A 67 -2.83 12.51 -3.41
N VAL A 68 -3.32 11.88 -2.35
CA VAL A 68 -2.70 10.68 -1.77
C VAL A 68 -3.74 9.63 -1.38
N GLY A 69 -3.28 8.41 -1.15
CA GLY A 69 -4.17 7.33 -0.74
C GLY A 69 -3.51 6.32 0.19
N SER A 70 -4.33 5.70 1.06
CA SER A 70 -3.88 4.63 1.96
C SER A 70 -4.48 3.29 1.55
N VAL A 71 -3.64 2.26 1.45
CA VAL A 71 -4.02 0.88 1.10
C VAL A 71 -3.29 -0.10 2.00
N ASP A 72 -3.54 0.00 3.31
CA ASP A 72 -2.90 -0.86 4.29
C ASP A 72 -3.23 -2.35 4.06
N HIS A 73 -2.24 -3.22 4.31
CA HIS A 73 -2.45 -4.66 4.18
C HIS A 73 -3.50 -5.17 5.17
N ASP A 74 -4.53 -5.83 4.63
CA ASP A 74 -5.67 -6.42 5.34
C ASP A 74 -6.38 -5.44 6.29
N SER A 75 -6.27 -4.13 6.08
CA SER A 75 -6.78 -3.11 6.99
C SER A 75 -7.31 -1.89 6.27
N ILE A 76 -8.49 -1.42 6.70
CA ILE A 76 -9.08 -0.13 6.31
C ILE A 76 -8.90 0.93 7.42
N GLY A 77 -8.18 0.62 8.50
CA GLY A 77 -8.11 1.44 9.72
C GLY A 77 -7.56 2.85 9.50
N ALA A 78 -6.72 3.04 8.49
CA ALA A 78 -6.15 4.34 8.14
C ALA A 78 -7.14 5.29 7.42
N ALA A 79 -8.21 4.76 6.82
CA ALA A 79 -9.02 5.49 5.83
C ALA A 79 -9.64 6.78 6.38
N ALA A 80 -10.25 6.72 7.57
CA ALA A 80 -10.90 7.88 8.17
C ALA A 80 -9.91 8.99 8.51
N GLU A 81 -8.79 8.63 9.13
CA GLU A 81 -7.74 9.58 9.50
C GLU A 81 -7.05 10.17 8.27
N MET A 82 -6.76 9.36 7.24
CA MET A 82 -6.18 9.82 5.99
C MET A 82 -7.10 10.85 5.30
N SER A 83 -8.40 10.54 5.16
CA SER A 83 -9.35 11.48 4.56
C SER A 83 -9.43 12.81 5.34
N GLU A 84 -9.51 12.77 6.67
CA GLU A 84 -9.56 13.99 7.48
C GLU A 84 -8.25 14.80 7.36
N ALA A 85 -7.10 14.13 7.41
CA ALA A 85 -5.80 14.79 7.27
C ALA A 85 -5.65 15.47 5.90
N THR A 86 -6.06 14.80 4.81
CA THR A 86 -6.04 15.40 3.47
C THR A 86 -6.99 16.59 3.36
N SER A 87 -8.17 16.54 3.99
CA SER A 87 -9.12 17.64 4.00
C SER A 87 -8.53 18.88 4.70
N VAL A 88 -7.87 18.69 5.86
CA VAL A 88 -7.16 19.78 6.57
C VAL A 88 -6.08 20.41 5.69
N LEU A 89 -5.43 19.62 4.83
CA LEU A 89 -4.32 20.06 3.97
C LEU A 89 -4.73 20.56 2.58
N GLY A 90 -6.03 20.56 2.24
CA GLY A 90 -6.52 20.94 0.90
C GLY A 90 -6.13 19.95 -0.19
N MET A 91 -6.14 18.65 0.15
CA MET A 91 -5.74 17.54 -0.71
C MET A 91 -6.91 16.59 -0.96
N GLY A 92 -6.87 15.85 -2.07
CA GLY A 92 -7.75 14.71 -2.32
C GLY A 92 -7.24 13.46 -1.61
N SER A 93 -8.15 12.56 -1.24
CA SER A 93 -7.81 11.21 -0.77
C SER A 93 -8.49 10.12 -1.59
N VAL A 94 -7.77 9.00 -1.74
CA VAL A 94 -8.32 7.71 -2.18
C VAL A 94 -7.94 6.66 -1.14
N THR A 95 -8.90 6.11 -0.42
CA THR A 95 -8.65 5.17 0.67
C THR A 95 -9.17 3.78 0.33
N GLY A 96 -8.51 2.79 0.91
CA GLY A 96 -8.74 1.40 0.60
C GLY A 96 -7.90 0.48 1.46
N PHE A 97 -7.76 -0.75 0.98
CA PHE A 97 -6.91 -1.76 1.59
C PHE A 97 -6.24 -2.60 0.52
N GLU A 98 -5.11 -3.21 0.86
CA GLU A 98 -4.44 -4.20 0.03
C GLU A 98 -4.60 -5.58 0.67
N ILE A 99 -4.96 -6.60 -0.10
CA ILE A 99 -5.22 -7.95 0.39
C ILE A 99 -4.53 -8.98 -0.51
N ARG A 100 -4.06 -10.07 0.11
CA ARG A 100 -3.61 -11.24 -0.64
C ARG A 100 -4.80 -12.12 -0.97
N ALA A 101 -4.92 -12.54 -2.22
CA ALA A 101 -6.00 -13.39 -2.68
C ALA A 101 -5.46 -14.58 -3.47
N ARG A 102 -6.13 -15.74 -3.34
CA ARG A 102 -5.92 -16.86 -4.26
C ARG A 102 -6.40 -16.44 -5.64
N PHE A 103 -5.58 -16.65 -6.65
CA PHE A 103 -5.79 -16.09 -7.98
C PHE A 103 -5.66 -17.17 -9.06
N GLY A 104 -6.52 -17.11 -10.09
CA GLY A 104 -6.46 -18.07 -11.19
C GLY A 104 -6.92 -19.48 -10.83
N GLU A 105 -7.74 -19.67 -9.80
CA GLU A 105 -8.22 -21.00 -9.41
C GLU A 105 -8.91 -21.70 -10.60
N GLY A 106 -8.43 -22.89 -10.96
CA GLY A 106 -8.89 -23.62 -12.14
C GLY A 106 -8.28 -23.18 -13.48
N THR A 107 -7.31 -22.25 -13.47
CA THR A 107 -6.56 -21.80 -14.66
C THR A 107 -5.05 -22.04 -14.48
N PRO A 108 -4.23 -21.92 -15.55
CA PRO A 108 -2.77 -22.01 -15.44
C PRO A 108 -2.15 -20.95 -14.50
N LEU A 109 -2.83 -19.82 -14.28
CA LEU A 109 -2.34 -18.73 -13.42
C LEU A 109 -2.19 -19.16 -11.96
N ALA A 110 -3.01 -20.10 -11.46
CA ALA A 110 -2.87 -20.64 -10.10
C ALA A 110 -1.54 -21.39 -9.87
N GLN A 111 -0.81 -21.73 -10.92
CA GLN A 111 0.50 -22.41 -10.85
C GLN A 111 1.66 -21.47 -11.20
N ARG A 112 1.40 -20.17 -11.34
CA ARG A 112 2.42 -19.17 -11.68
C ARG A 112 2.74 -18.28 -10.49
N LYS A 113 3.94 -17.72 -10.53
CA LYS A 113 4.34 -16.62 -9.66
C LYS A 113 3.74 -15.33 -10.23
N LEU A 114 2.90 -14.68 -9.43
CA LEU A 114 2.26 -13.39 -9.73
C LEU A 114 2.99 -12.29 -8.95
N ASN A 115 2.40 -11.11 -8.76
CA ASN A 115 2.95 -10.04 -7.93
C ASN A 115 3.27 -10.41 -6.46
N ASN A 116 2.88 -11.60 -5.98
CA ASN A 116 3.31 -12.12 -4.69
C ASN A 116 4.62 -12.90 -4.82
N PRO A 117 5.74 -12.42 -4.23
CA PRO A 117 7.03 -13.10 -4.37
C PRO A 117 7.12 -14.39 -3.54
N ASP A 118 6.27 -14.56 -2.53
CA ASP A 118 6.42 -15.59 -1.49
C ASP A 118 5.49 -16.79 -1.70
N SER A 119 4.44 -16.65 -2.54
CA SER A 119 3.40 -17.67 -2.73
C SER A 119 2.95 -17.78 -4.19
N VAL A 120 3.04 -18.99 -4.75
CA VAL A 120 2.51 -19.31 -6.09
C VAL A 120 0.98 -19.26 -6.09
N GLY A 121 0.38 -18.73 -7.17
CA GLY A 121 -1.08 -18.64 -7.32
C GLY A 121 -1.75 -17.66 -6.35
N VAL A 122 -0.98 -16.78 -5.71
CA VAL A 122 -1.47 -15.72 -4.83
C VAL A 122 -1.15 -14.37 -5.47
N ALA A 123 -2.13 -13.48 -5.49
CA ALA A 123 -1.96 -12.10 -5.94
C ALA A 123 -2.19 -11.12 -4.79
N TYR A 124 -1.41 -10.04 -4.75
CA TYR A 124 -1.80 -8.80 -4.10
C TYR A 124 -2.85 -8.10 -4.95
N MET A 125 -3.96 -7.74 -4.31
CA MET A 125 -5.03 -6.95 -4.90
C MET A 125 -5.27 -5.75 -4.00
N THR A 126 -5.59 -4.60 -4.57
CA THR A 126 -6.11 -3.47 -3.78
C THR A 126 -7.60 -3.33 -4.00
N VAL A 127 -8.31 -2.89 -2.96
CA VAL A 127 -9.69 -2.40 -3.09
C VAL A 127 -9.66 -0.93 -2.71
N GLN A 128 -9.87 -0.05 -3.68
CA GLN A 128 -9.68 1.40 -3.54
C GLN A 128 -10.97 2.18 -3.76
N GLY A 129 -10.98 3.43 -3.28
CA GLY A 129 -12.14 4.32 -3.39
C GLY A 129 -13.28 3.90 -2.47
N VAL A 130 -12.98 3.34 -1.29
CA VAL A 130 -13.98 2.79 -0.36
C VAL A 130 -14.86 3.92 0.19
N PRO A 131 -16.18 3.92 -0.10
CA PRO A 131 -17.07 4.97 0.39
C PRO A 131 -17.09 5.02 1.92
N ALA A 132 -17.11 6.22 2.51
CA ALA A 132 -17.02 6.40 3.96
C ALA A 132 -18.06 5.58 4.76
N PRO A 133 -19.34 5.49 4.34
CA PRO A 133 -20.34 4.67 5.05
C PRO A 133 -20.06 3.16 5.02
N ALA A 134 -19.20 2.68 4.12
CA ALA A 134 -18.91 1.25 3.96
C ALA A 134 -17.72 0.76 4.79
N ARG A 135 -16.94 1.67 5.40
CA ARG A 135 -15.68 1.34 6.09
C ARG A 135 -15.85 0.34 7.24
N GLU A 136 -16.95 0.41 7.99
CA GLU A 136 -17.25 -0.55 9.07
C GLU A 136 -17.46 -1.96 8.51
N LYS A 137 -18.28 -2.11 7.47
CA LYS A 137 -18.51 -3.40 6.77
C LYS A 137 -17.20 -3.96 6.19
N VAL A 138 -16.31 -3.11 5.70
CA VAL A 138 -14.96 -3.51 5.24
C VAL A 138 -14.13 -4.03 6.41
N ALA A 139 -14.09 -3.32 7.54
CA ALA A 139 -13.35 -3.76 8.72
C ALA A 139 -13.86 -5.12 9.25
N GLU A 140 -15.18 -5.33 9.26
CA GLU A 140 -15.80 -6.60 9.64
C GLU A 140 -15.42 -7.74 8.70
N TRP A 141 -15.44 -7.50 7.39
CA TRP A 141 -15.09 -8.52 6.39
C TRP A 141 -13.61 -8.92 6.45
N LEU A 142 -12.72 -7.97 6.76
CA LEU A 142 -11.28 -8.22 6.90
C LEU A 142 -10.91 -8.93 8.22
N ALA A 143 -11.73 -8.79 9.27
CA ALA A 143 -11.38 -9.27 10.62
C ALA A 143 -11.05 -10.77 10.72
N PRO A 144 -11.80 -11.70 10.08
CA PRO A 144 -11.46 -13.12 10.10
C PRO A 144 -10.12 -13.42 9.43
N GLY A 145 -9.84 -12.81 8.28
CA GLY A 145 -8.56 -12.97 7.57
C GLY A 145 -7.39 -12.44 8.39
N ARG A 146 -7.55 -11.28 9.04
CA ARG A 146 -6.54 -10.73 9.97
C ARG A 146 -6.26 -11.66 11.16
N ALA A 147 -7.29 -12.31 11.72
CA ALA A 147 -7.12 -13.26 12.82
C ALA A 147 -6.32 -14.49 12.38
N ALA A 148 -6.65 -15.07 11.23
CA ALA A 148 -5.89 -16.18 10.67
C ALA A 148 -4.43 -15.78 10.33
N ARG A 149 -4.23 -14.54 9.83
CA ARG A 149 -2.88 -13.99 9.59
C ARG A 149 -2.07 -13.88 10.86
N LEU A 150 -2.68 -13.43 11.94
CA LEU A 150 -2.04 -13.32 13.24
C LEU A 150 -1.59 -14.69 13.76
N GLU A 151 -2.46 -15.70 13.70
CA GLU A 151 -2.12 -17.07 14.12
C GLU A 151 -0.91 -17.61 13.34
N ARG A 152 -0.92 -17.47 12.01
CA ARG A 152 0.21 -17.88 11.17
C ARG A 152 1.49 -17.10 11.51
N THR A 153 1.38 -15.78 11.70
CA THR A 153 2.54 -14.93 11.98
C THR A 153 3.13 -15.23 13.35
N LEU A 154 2.32 -15.57 14.36
CA LEU A 154 2.79 -16.02 15.66
C LEU A 154 3.56 -17.34 15.56
N ALA A 155 3.09 -18.30 14.76
CA ALA A 155 3.85 -19.53 14.49
C ALA A 155 5.18 -19.27 13.76
N MET A 156 5.21 -18.29 12.85
CA MET A 156 6.47 -17.84 12.24
C MET A 156 7.39 -17.14 13.25
N ALA A 157 6.83 -16.41 14.22
CA ALA A 157 7.59 -15.78 15.30
C ALA A 157 8.27 -16.81 16.23
N GLU A 158 7.61 -17.93 16.51
CA GLU A 158 8.23 -19.04 17.25
C GLU A 158 9.47 -19.58 16.51
N ARG A 159 9.38 -19.77 15.19
CA ARG A 159 10.54 -20.19 14.36
C ARG A 159 11.67 -19.16 14.39
N ALA A 160 11.34 -17.87 14.30
CA ALA A 160 12.33 -16.80 14.37
C ALA A 160 13.01 -16.74 15.75
N ASN A 161 12.24 -16.87 16.84
CA ASN A 161 12.78 -16.88 18.20
C ASN A 161 13.64 -18.11 18.50
N GLN A 162 13.33 -19.27 17.90
CA GLN A 162 14.21 -20.43 17.99
C GLN A 162 15.59 -20.11 17.39
N ILE A 163 15.64 -19.44 16.25
CA ILE A 163 16.90 -19.04 15.61
C ILE A 163 17.69 -18.09 16.52
N LEU A 164 17.04 -17.09 17.12
CA LEU A 164 17.69 -16.18 18.06
C LEU A 164 18.27 -16.93 19.27
N THR A 165 17.50 -17.87 19.83
CA THR A 165 17.92 -18.66 20.99
C THR A 165 19.09 -19.58 20.65
N ASP A 166 19.10 -20.21 19.48
CA ASP A 166 20.19 -21.07 19.01
C ASP A 166 21.49 -20.29 18.80
N LEU A 167 21.39 -18.99 18.52
CA LEU A 167 22.53 -18.05 18.45
C LEU A 167 22.97 -17.55 19.84
N GLY A 168 22.29 -17.95 20.92
CA GLY A 168 22.54 -17.45 22.26
C GLY A 168 22.07 -16.01 22.50
N LEU A 169 21.17 -15.50 21.65
CA LEU A 169 20.59 -14.17 21.77
C LEU A 169 19.26 -14.21 22.53
N GLU A 170 18.87 -13.08 23.11
CA GLU A 170 17.57 -12.92 23.73
C GLU A 170 16.46 -12.89 22.66
N PRO A 171 15.39 -13.70 22.80
CA PRO A 171 14.25 -13.65 21.89
C PRO A 171 13.48 -12.33 22.01
N PHE A 172 12.67 -12.01 21.00
CA PHE A 172 11.69 -10.91 21.09
C PHE A 172 10.35 -11.42 21.65
N ASP A 173 9.54 -10.52 22.21
CA ASP A 173 8.17 -10.82 22.62
C ASP A 173 7.22 -10.55 21.46
N PRO A 174 6.57 -11.58 20.86
CA PRO A 174 5.66 -11.37 19.74
C PRO A 174 4.48 -10.45 20.05
N GLN A 175 4.03 -10.36 21.31
CA GLN A 175 2.92 -9.48 21.67
C GLN A 175 3.38 -8.01 21.71
N ALA A 176 4.51 -7.73 22.35
CA ALA A 176 5.02 -6.36 22.48
C ALA A 176 5.70 -5.86 21.20
N ASP A 177 6.64 -6.65 20.65
CA ASP A 177 7.55 -6.22 19.59
C ASP A 177 6.95 -6.38 18.17
N MET A 178 5.82 -7.08 18.02
CA MET A 178 5.19 -7.35 16.73
C MET A 178 3.71 -6.95 16.71
N VAL A 179 2.87 -7.52 17.57
CA VAL A 179 1.44 -7.17 17.63
C VAL A 179 1.26 -5.72 18.09
N GLY A 180 2.00 -5.29 19.11
CA GLY A 180 1.90 -3.96 19.71
C GLY A 180 2.20 -2.80 18.74
N ILE A 181 3.03 -3.04 17.71
CA ILE A 181 3.39 -2.03 16.71
C ILE A 181 2.54 -2.07 15.43
N SER A 182 1.60 -3.02 15.31
CA SER A 182 0.79 -3.24 14.11
C SER A 182 -0.60 -2.59 14.12
N GLN A 183 -0.91 -1.83 15.18
CA GLN A 183 -2.26 -1.29 15.43
C GLN A 183 -3.37 -2.36 15.43
N TYR A 184 -3.05 -3.63 15.70
CA TYR A 184 -4.00 -4.75 15.58
C TYR A 184 -5.29 -4.54 16.39
N ALA A 185 -5.16 -4.04 17.62
CA ALA A 185 -6.28 -3.70 18.51
C ALA A 185 -7.19 -2.59 17.96
N ASN A 186 -6.67 -1.77 17.04
CA ASN A 186 -7.37 -0.66 16.39
C ASN A 186 -7.75 -0.99 14.94
N GLY A 187 -7.74 -2.27 14.55
CA GLY A 187 -8.14 -2.69 13.20
C GLY A 187 -6.97 -2.86 12.22
N GLY A 188 -5.72 -2.66 12.65
CA GLY A 188 -4.53 -2.85 11.83
C GLY A 188 -4.27 -4.32 11.44
N GLY A 189 -3.57 -4.51 10.33
CA GLY A 189 -3.14 -5.81 9.81
C GLY A 189 -1.72 -6.13 10.23
N ILE A 190 -1.47 -7.40 10.57
CA ILE A 190 -0.13 -7.89 10.87
C ILE A 190 0.51 -8.47 9.63
N THR A 191 1.83 -8.34 9.49
CA THR A 191 2.56 -8.75 8.28
C THR A 191 3.91 -9.32 8.66
N GLU A 192 4.53 -10.02 7.71
CA GLU A 192 5.89 -10.55 7.82
C GLU A 192 6.91 -9.44 8.11
N ARG A 193 6.63 -8.19 7.72
CA ARG A 193 7.50 -7.05 8.04
C ARG A 193 7.52 -6.74 9.53
N HIS A 194 6.40 -6.90 10.25
CA HIS A 194 6.40 -6.74 11.71
C HIS A 194 7.27 -7.80 12.39
N LEU A 195 7.15 -9.06 11.95
CA LEU A 195 7.97 -10.15 12.43
C LEU A 195 9.47 -9.87 12.20
N LEU A 196 9.82 -9.46 10.98
CA LEU A 196 11.21 -9.15 10.64
C LEU A 196 11.71 -7.89 11.35
N ALA A 197 10.86 -6.92 11.67
CA ALA A 197 11.21 -5.75 12.49
C ALA A 197 11.52 -6.15 13.94
N ALA A 198 10.71 -7.04 14.52
CA ALA A 198 10.94 -7.58 15.85
C ALA A 198 12.24 -8.38 15.91
N MET A 199 12.47 -9.26 14.93
CA MET A 199 13.71 -10.02 14.79
C MET A 199 14.92 -9.10 14.57
N ALA A 200 14.82 -8.11 13.69
CA ALA A 200 15.87 -7.12 13.46
C ALA A 200 16.23 -6.38 14.76
N SER A 201 15.23 -5.96 15.53
CA SER A 201 15.42 -5.29 16.82
C SER A 201 16.12 -6.19 17.84
N ALA A 202 15.76 -7.47 17.92
CA ALA A 202 16.44 -8.44 18.77
C ALA A 202 17.90 -8.66 18.37
N LEU A 203 18.19 -8.78 17.07
CA LEU A 203 19.57 -8.90 16.55
C LEU A 203 20.40 -7.65 16.87
N ILE A 204 19.83 -6.46 16.71
CA ILE A 204 20.49 -5.19 17.06
C ILE A 204 20.79 -5.13 18.56
N ARG A 205 19.87 -5.57 19.43
CA ARG A 205 20.11 -5.66 20.88
C ARG A 205 21.19 -6.69 21.22
N GLY A 206 21.15 -7.85 20.58
CA GLY A 206 22.02 -8.98 20.88
C GLY A 206 23.46 -8.81 20.41
N PHE A 207 23.66 -8.36 19.16
CA PHE A 207 25.00 -8.12 18.60
C PHE A 207 25.52 -6.71 18.88
N GLY A 208 24.63 -5.76 19.19
CA GLY A 208 24.96 -4.34 19.27
C GLY A 208 24.89 -3.65 17.92
N ARG A 209 25.07 -2.32 17.93
CA ARG A 209 25.09 -1.46 16.73
C ARG A 209 26.51 -1.37 16.16
N GLY A 210 26.61 -0.92 14.92
CA GLY A 210 27.90 -0.70 14.27
C GLY A 210 28.51 -1.97 13.66
N PRO A 211 29.84 -2.06 13.51
CA PRO A 211 30.52 -3.21 12.90
C PRO A 211 30.15 -4.57 13.54
N ALA A 212 29.91 -4.60 14.85
CA ALA A 212 29.50 -5.80 15.57
C ALA A 212 28.21 -6.43 15.02
N LEU A 213 27.25 -5.62 14.56
CA LEU A 213 26.04 -6.11 13.92
C LEU A 213 26.36 -6.87 12.64
N THR A 214 27.17 -6.27 11.78
CA THR A 214 27.53 -6.88 10.49
C THR A 214 28.35 -8.16 10.67
N GLU A 215 29.23 -8.21 11.68
CA GLU A 215 29.98 -9.42 12.04
C GLU A 215 29.06 -10.54 12.54
N GLY A 216 28.09 -10.22 13.40
CA GLY A 216 27.09 -11.18 13.88
C GLY A 216 26.21 -11.72 12.76
N LEU A 217 25.74 -10.85 11.85
CA LEU A 217 24.95 -11.26 10.69
C LEU A 217 25.74 -12.17 9.74
N ALA A 218 27.04 -11.91 9.55
CA ALA A 218 27.90 -12.77 8.75
C ALA A 218 27.99 -14.20 9.35
N GLN A 219 28.03 -14.33 10.68
CA GLN A 219 28.02 -15.63 11.36
C GLN A 219 26.71 -16.40 11.15
N MET A 220 25.60 -15.70 10.94
CA MET A 220 24.29 -16.29 10.58
C MET A 220 24.21 -16.75 9.12
N GLY A 221 25.25 -16.48 8.32
CA GLY A 221 25.24 -16.70 6.87
C GLY A 221 24.34 -15.72 6.13
N VAL A 222 24.10 -14.53 6.69
CA VAL A 222 23.37 -13.47 5.99
C VAL A 222 24.32 -12.77 5.02
N GLU A 223 24.01 -12.81 3.74
CA GLU A 223 24.75 -12.06 2.72
C GLU A 223 24.29 -10.60 2.75
N ILE A 224 25.20 -9.71 3.16
CA ILE A 224 24.95 -8.27 3.17
C ILE A 224 25.49 -7.67 1.86
N PRO A 225 24.64 -7.07 1.02
CA PRO A 225 25.10 -6.33 -0.15
C PRO A 225 26.10 -5.24 0.22
N ALA A 226 27.12 -5.02 -0.60
CA ALA A 226 28.15 -4.01 -0.33
C ALA A 226 27.57 -2.59 -0.14
N SER A 227 26.49 -2.28 -0.85
CA SER A 227 25.72 -1.04 -0.73
C SER A 227 25.10 -0.83 0.65
N LEU A 228 24.72 -1.92 1.34
CA LEU A 228 24.08 -1.90 2.65
C LEU A 228 25.06 -2.10 3.82
N ALA A 229 26.25 -2.63 3.57
CA ALA A 229 27.24 -2.88 4.61
C ALA A 229 27.60 -1.59 5.39
N ALA A 230 27.85 -0.48 4.67
CA ALA A 230 28.14 0.81 5.30
C ALA A 230 26.96 1.28 6.17
N VAL A 231 25.74 1.18 5.66
CA VAL A 231 24.50 1.61 6.33
C VAL A 231 24.21 0.80 7.59
N LEU A 232 24.44 -0.52 7.56
CA LEU A 232 24.24 -1.40 8.71
C LEU A 232 25.35 -1.30 9.75
N SER A 233 26.57 -0.96 9.32
CA SER A 233 27.73 -0.77 10.21
C SER A 233 27.81 0.64 10.82
N ASP A 234 26.90 1.54 10.46
CA ASP A 234 26.80 2.88 11.04
C ASP A 234 26.04 2.84 12.38
N ALA A 235 26.75 3.15 13.47
CA ALA A 235 26.19 3.15 14.82
C ALA A 235 25.10 4.23 14.99
N ASP A 236 25.18 5.33 14.24
CA ASP A 236 24.27 6.47 14.36
C ASP A 236 23.08 6.39 13.41
N ASN A 237 22.96 5.32 12.61
CA ASN A 237 21.88 5.16 11.64
C ASN A 237 20.48 5.14 12.30
N PRO A 238 19.63 6.16 12.10
CA PRO A 238 18.31 6.22 12.72
C PRO A 238 17.31 5.21 12.12
N HIS A 239 17.62 4.64 10.95
CA HIS A 239 16.74 3.73 10.22
C HIS A 239 17.21 2.27 10.26
N LEU A 240 18.18 1.96 11.14
CA LEU A 240 18.86 0.67 11.20
C LEU A 240 17.92 -0.54 11.23
N MET A 241 16.81 -0.46 11.97
CA MET A 241 15.82 -1.55 12.04
C MET A 241 15.17 -1.83 10.68
N TYR A 242 14.79 -0.79 9.94
CA TYR A 242 14.19 -0.92 8.61
C TYR A 242 15.20 -1.42 7.58
N ASP A 243 16.44 -0.90 7.63
CA ASP A 243 17.52 -1.33 6.74
C ASP A 243 17.84 -2.83 6.96
N LEU A 244 17.94 -3.26 8.22
CA LEU A 244 18.18 -4.66 8.56
C LEU A 244 17.00 -5.56 8.18
N LEU A 245 15.76 -5.13 8.43
CA LEU A 245 14.56 -5.85 8.00
C LEU A 245 14.61 -6.17 6.50
N GLY A 246 15.01 -5.21 5.67
CA GLY A 246 15.15 -5.40 4.22
C GLY A 246 16.11 -6.53 3.87
N VAL A 247 17.26 -6.58 4.55
CA VAL A 247 18.26 -7.65 4.36
C VAL A 247 17.73 -9.01 4.83
N LEU A 248 17.05 -9.05 5.99
CA LEU A 248 16.46 -10.30 6.51
C LEU A 248 15.37 -10.83 5.59
N LYS A 249 14.54 -9.95 5.01
CA LYS A 249 13.51 -10.35 4.05
C LYS A 249 14.10 -11.10 2.86
N ALA A 250 15.20 -10.59 2.28
CA ALA A 250 15.82 -11.17 1.10
C ALA A 250 16.60 -12.47 1.35
N ASN A 251 17.15 -12.66 2.54
CA ASN A 251 18.09 -13.75 2.82
C ASN A 251 17.55 -14.82 3.78
N TYR A 252 16.49 -14.51 4.51
CA TYR A 252 16.17 -15.24 5.73
C TYR A 252 14.67 -15.53 5.92
N LEU A 253 13.78 -14.84 5.21
CA LEU A 253 12.34 -15.07 5.30
C LEU A 253 11.97 -16.53 4.99
N ASP A 254 12.58 -17.13 3.97
CA ASP A 254 12.32 -18.52 3.56
C ASP A 254 12.53 -19.55 4.68
N ARG A 255 13.37 -19.25 5.68
CA ARG A 255 13.63 -20.16 6.81
C ARG A 255 12.49 -20.19 7.82
N ILE A 256 11.71 -19.11 7.90
CA ILE A 256 10.64 -18.94 8.87
C ILE A 256 9.25 -18.93 8.22
N TYR A 257 9.16 -18.69 6.92
CA TYR A 257 7.91 -18.54 6.19
C TYR A 257 6.99 -19.77 6.32
N ILE A 258 5.73 -19.50 6.62
CA ILE A 258 4.65 -20.49 6.57
C ILE A 258 3.72 -20.04 5.44
N GLN A 259 3.42 -20.94 4.51
CA GLN A 259 2.51 -20.64 3.42
C GLN A 259 1.09 -20.33 3.95
N PRO A 260 0.44 -19.29 3.43
CA PRO A 260 -0.89 -18.88 3.86
C PRO A 260 -1.96 -19.93 3.48
N THR A 261 -2.99 -20.10 4.33
CA THR A 261 -4.14 -21.00 4.08
C THR A 261 -5.47 -20.25 4.23
N ASP A 262 -6.08 -20.31 5.40
CA ASP A 262 -7.45 -19.87 5.67
C ASP A 262 -7.62 -18.34 5.68
N GLU A 263 -6.51 -17.60 5.63
CA GLU A 263 -6.49 -16.14 5.57
C GLU A 263 -6.72 -15.57 4.16
N LEU A 264 -6.74 -16.40 3.11
CA LEU A 264 -6.81 -15.93 1.72
C LEU A 264 -8.21 -16.10 1.11
N PRO A 265 -8.97 -15.00 0.87
CA PRO A 265 -10.12 -15.07 -0.03
C PRO A 265 -9.67 -15.40 -1.45
N SER A 266 -10.58 -15.91 -2.28
CA SER A 266 -10.39 -15.96 -3.73
C SER A 266 -10.51 -14.56 -4.32
N ALA A 267 -9.85 -14.32 -5.46
CA ALA A 267 -9.93 -13.05 -6.18
C ALA A 267 -11.39 -12.69 -6.56
N ALA A 268 -12.21 -13.68 -6.90
CA ALA A 268 -13.63 -13.48 -7.18
C ALA A 268 -14.43 -13.03 -5.94
N GLU A 269 -14.11 -13.55 -4.75
CA GLU A 269 -14.71 -13.07 -3.50
C GLU A 269 -14.30 -11.63 -3.19
N VAL A 270 -13.06 -11.24 -3.48
CA VAL A 270 -12.60 -9.84 -3.34
C VAL A 270 -13.37 -8.92 -4.28
N VAL A 271 -13.53 -9.29 -5.55
CA VAL A 271 -14.31 -8.51 -6.54
C VAL A 271 -15.76 -8.36 -6.10
N ALA A 272 -16.42 -9.48 -5.76
CA ALA A 272 -17.81 -9.47 -5.32
C ALA A 272 -18.00 -8.63 -4.04
N PHE A 273 -17.03 -8.70 -3.11
CA PHE A 273 -17.07 -7.90 -1.91
C PHE A 273 -16.93 -6.40 -2.22
N ALA A 274 -15.94 -6.01 -3.03
CA ALA A 274 -15.72 -4.62 -3.45
C ALA A 274 -16.96 -4.02 -4.13
N ASP A 275 -17.57 -4.74 -5.07
CA ASP A 275 -18.80 -4.32 -5.73
C ASP A 275 -19.95 -4.13 -4.71
N SER A 276 -20.03 -5.00 -3.69
CA SER A 276 -21.06 -4.93 -2.64
C SER A 276 -20.92 -3.73 -1.69
N VAL A 277 -19.75 -3.09 -1.66
CA VAL A 277 -19.46 -1.90 -0.84
C VAL A 277 -19.28 -0.64 -1.68
N GLY A 278 -19.40 -0.76 -3.02
CA GLY A 278 -19.24 0.36 -3.94
C GLY A 278 -17.79 0.83 -4.08
N ALA A 279 -16.82 -0.06 -3.83
CA ALA A 279 -15.39 0.17 -4.03
C ALA A 279 -14.90 -0.54 -5.31
N ILE A 280 -13.66 -0.27 -5.70
CA ILE A 280 -13.07 -0.80 -6.92
C ILE A 280 -11.98 -1.81 -6.57
N ALA A 281 -12.22 -3.08 -6.88
CA ALA A 281 -11.19 -4.11 -6.81
C ALA A 281 -10.22 -4.00 -7.99
N THR A 282 -8.93 -4.14 -7.70
CA THR A 282 -7.84 -3.79 -8.59
C THR A 282 -6.70 -4.81 -8.44
N TYR A 283 -6.16 -5.28 -9.56
CA TYR A 283 -4.94 -6.10 -9.54
C TYR A 283 -3.70 -5.19 -9.43
N ALA A 284 -2.74 -5.53 -8.56
CA ALA A 284 -1.53 -4.74 -8.36
C ALA A 284 -0.36 -5.25 -9.22
N TYR A 285 -0.23 -4.78 -10.46
CA TYR A 285 0.86 -5.19 -11.34
C TYR A 285 2.23 -4.85 -10.74
N LEU A 286 3.11 -5.87 -10.66
CA LEU A 286 4.48 -5.73 -10.17
C LEU A 286 5.47 -5.65 -11.35
N GLY A 287 5.40 -6.61 -12.27
CA GLY A 287 6.28 -6.69 -13.43
C GLY A 287 7.64 -7.32 -13.14
N ASP A 288 8.28 -7.85 -14.18
CA ASP A 288 9.60 -8.47 -14.08
C ASP A 288 10.68 -7.50 -13.59
N VAL A 289 11.60 -8.00 -12.78
CA VAL A 289 12.79 -7.27 -12.34
C VAL A 289 13.99 -7.86 -13.06
N SER A 290 14.53 -7.18 -14.06
CA SER A 290 15.72 -7.65 -14.81
C SER A 290 17.05 -7.21 -14.18
N ALA A 291 17.08 -6.03 -13.54
CA ALA A 291 18.15 -5.54 -12.68
C ALA A 291 17.61 -4.43 -11.76
N SER A 292 17.90 -4.47 -10.45
CA SER A 292 17.57 -3.34 -9.56
C SER A 292 18.38 -2.11 -10.00
N PRO A 293 17.77 -0.91 -10.11
CA PRO A 293 18.51 0.35 -10.30
C PRO A 293 19.61 0.58 -9.26
N THR A 294 19.48 -0.05 -8.08
CA THR A 294 20.43 0.03 -6.97
C THR A 294 21.45 -1.12 -6.93
N GLY A 295 21.30 -2.16 -7.75
CA GLY A 295 22.20 -3.33 -7.78
C GLY A 295 21.93 -4.42 -6.73
N ASP A 296 20.88 -4.28 -5.90
CA ASP A 296 20.70 -5.11 -4.70
C ASP A 296 19.65 -6.23 -4.83
N LYS A 297 18.86 -6.27 -5.92
CA LYS A 297 17.80 -7.28 -6.12
C LYS A 297 18.18 -8.27 -7.21
N LYS A 298 17.95 -9.56 -6.93
CA LYS A 298 18.08 -10.65 -7.91
C LYS A 298 17.09 -10.41 -9.05
N ALA A 299 17.49 -10.75 -10.27
CA ALA A 299 16.55 -10.78 -11.37
C ALA A 299 15.44 -11.78 -11.06
N GLU A 300 14.19 -11.36 -11.25
CA GLU A 300 13.02 -12.12 -10.83
C GLU A 300 11.90 -11.95 -11.85
N LYS A 301 11.26 -13.08 -12.16
CA LYS A 301 10.17 -13.20 -13.14
C LYS A 301 8.82 -13.23 -12.44
N PHE A 302 7.90 -12.44 -12.95
CA PHE A 302 6.53 -12.25 -12.51
C PHE A 302 5.61 -12.31 -13.74
N GLU A 303 4.83 -11.26 -14.03
CA GLU A 303 3.69 -11.33 -14.96
C GLU A 303 4.00 -11.09 -16.44
N ASP A 304 5.15 -10.49 -16.79
CA ASP A 304 5.39 -9.93 -18.12
C ASP A 304 5.22 -10.95 -19.26
N ASP A 305 5.62 -12.20 -19.03
CA ASP A 305 5.55 -13.28 -20.03
C ASP A 305 4.13 -13.77 -20.30
N PHE A 306 3.12 -13.34 -19.54
CA PHE A 306 1.74 -13.79 -19.66
C PHE A 306 0.67 -12.72 -19.42
N LEU A 307 0.99 -11.45 -19.68
CA LEU A 307 0.07 -10.33 -19.46
C LEU A 307 -1.26 -10.47 -20.21
N ASP A 308 -1.28 -10.95 -21.46
CA ASP A 308 -2.54 -11.13 -22.20
C ASP A 308 -3.50 -12.11 -21.50
N GLU A 309 -2.98 -13.29 -21.09
CA GLU A 309 -3.75 -14.29 -20.34
C GLU A 309 -4.19 -13.74 -18.97
N LEU A 310 -3.34 -12.94 -18.31
CA LEU A 310 -3.66 -12.30 -17.05
C LEU A 310 -4.85 -11.33 -17.21
N PHE A 311 -4.81 -10.44 -18.19
CA PHE A 311 -5.87 -9.45 -18.42
C PHE A 311 -7.19 -10.10 -18.86
N GLU A 312 -7.14 -11.12 -19.71
CA GLU A 312 -8.32 -11.94 -20.05
C GLU A 312 -8.94 -12.57 -18.79
N HIS A 313 -8.11 -13.11 -17.90
CA HIS A 313 -8.61 -13.70 -16.66
C HIS A 313 -9.17 -12.63 -15.70
N MET A 314 -8.46 -11.52 -15.51
CA MET A 314 -8.92 -10.37 -14.72
C MET A 314 -10.31 -9.91 -15.20
N GLU A 315 -10.48 -9.77 -16.52
CA GLU A 315 -11.77 -9.42 -17.09
C GLU A 315 -12.86 -10.46 -16.79
N SER A 316 -12.54 -11.76 -16.93
CA SER A 316 -13.48 -12.86 -16.71
C SER A 316 -14.00 -12.94 -15.27
N ILE A 317 -13.20 -12.53 -14.28
CA ILE A 317 -13.59 -12.52 -12.87
C ILE A 317 -14.16 -11.16 -12.41
N GLY A 318 -14.31 -10.21 -13.33
CA GLY A 318 -14.97 -8.93 -13.08
C GLY A 318 -14.06 -7.80 -12.59
N LEU A 319 -12.73 -7.94 -12.65
CA LEU A 319 -11.82 -6.85 -12.30
C LEU A 319 -11.87 -5.74 -13.35
N ARG A 320 -12.08 -4.50 -12.90
CA ARG A 320 -12.25 -3.32 -13.76
C ARG A 320 -11.14 -2.29 -13.60
N ALA A 321 -10.07 -2.65 -12.90
CA ALA A 321 -8.95 -1.76 -12.66
C ALA A 321 -7.62 -2.53 -12.51
N VAL A 322 -6.53 -1.84 -12.84
CA VAL A 322 -5.14 -2.25 -12.59
C VAL A 322 -4.40 -1.12 -11.88
N THR A 323 -3.59 -1.45 -10.88
CA THR A 323 -2.71 -0.50 -10.20
C THR A 323 -1.26 -0.92 -10.40
N TYR A 324 -0.36 0.04 -10.46
CA TYR A 324 1.07 -0.20 -10.61
C TYR A 324 1.89 0.93 -9.97
N MET A 325 3.20 0.68 -9.82
CA MET A 325 4.12 1.61 -9.19
C MET A 325 5.16 2.08 -10.20
N PRO A 326 4.93 3.20 -10.91
CA PRO A 326 5.82 3.67 -11.98
C PRO A 326 7.32 3.67 -11.67
N PRO A 327 7.80 4.03 -10.45
CA PRO A 327 9.23 4.00 -10.12
C PRO A 327 9.85 2.58 -10.14
N ARG A 328 9.02 1.53 -10.17
CA ARG A 328 9.44 0.12 -10.21
C ARG A 328 9.37 -0.50 -11.60
N ASN A 329 8.80 0.21 -12.57
CA ASN A 329 8.52 -0.34 -13.89
C ASN A 329 9.33 0.38 -14.96
N THR A 330 9.78 -0.37 -15.96
CA THR A 330 10.40 0.18 -17.16
C THR A 330 9.37 0.94 -18.01
N PRO A 331 9.80 1.91 -18.84
CA PRO A 331 8.90 2.57 -19.79
C PRO A 331 8.15 1.59 -20.70
N GLU A 332 8.78 0.49 -21.10
CA GLU A 332 8.19 -0.56 -21.94
C GLU A 332 7.09 -1.33 -21.20
N GLN A 333 7.32 -1.67 -19.92
CA GLN A 333 6.30 -2.28 -19.06
C GLN A 333 5.09 -1.36 -18.88
N LEU A 334 5.32 -0.07 -18.58
CA LEU A 334 4.25 0.90 -18.41
C LEU A 334 3.43 1.09 -19.70
N ALA A 335 4.09 1.20 -20.85
CA ALA A 335 3.40 1.28 -22.15
C ALA A 335 2.58 0.01 -22.44
N ARG A 336 3.09 -1.18 -22.08
CA ARG A 336 2.38 -2.44 -22.26
C ARG A 336 1.12 -2.53 -21.40
N ILE A 337 1.22 -2.16 -20.12
CA ILE A 337 0.09 -2.13 -19.20
C ILE A 337 -0.96 -1.12 -19.66
N HIS A 338 -0.55 0.07 -20.08
CA HIS A 338 -1.47 1.09 -20.58
C HIS A 338 -2.28 0.60 -21.80
N VAL A 339 -1.63 -0.04 -22.77
CA VAL A 339 -2.32 -0.61 -23.94
C VAL A 339 -3.32 -1.70 -23.54
N LEU A 340 -2.95 -2.58 -22.60
CA LEU A 340 -3.84 -3.65 -22.12
C LEU A 340 -5.00 -3.10 -21.30
N ALA A 341 -4.75 -2.16 -20.39
CA ALA A 341 -5.78 -1.52 -19.59
C ALA A 341 -6.81 -0.82 -20.48
N ALA A 342 -6.37 -0.06 -21.48
CA ALA A 342 -7.24 0.56 -22.47
C ALA A 342 -8.03 -0.50 -23.26
N ALA A 343 -7.38 -1.55 -23.77
CA ALA A 343 -8.06 -2.59 -24.55
C ALA A 343 -9.16 -3.33 -23.77
N HIS A 344 -8.95 -3.53 -22.46
CA HIS A 344 -9.89 -4.21 -21.57
C HIS A 344 -10.80 -3.26 -20.77
N GLY A 345 -10.82 -1.95 -21.10
CA GLY A 345 -11.66 -0.96 -20.43
C GLY A 345 -11.43 -0.93 -18.90
N MET A 346 -10.17 -0.97 -18.47
CA MET A 346 -9.78 -0.97 -17.07
C MET A 346 -9.28 0.41 -16.63
N LEU A 347 -9.72 0.84 -15.45
CA LEU A 347 -9.19 2.02 -14.79
C LEU A 347 -7.74 1.78 -14.36
N GLU A 348 -6.86 2.68 -14.71
CA GLU A 348 -5.47 2.68 -14.25
C GLU A 348 -5.34 3.50 -12.97
N ILE A 349 -4.58 2.99 -12.01
CA ILE A 349 -4.29 3.64 -10.73
C ILE A 349 -2.78 3.58 -10.50
N SER A 350 -2.22 4.64 -9.91
CA SER A 350 -0.78 4.69 -9.59
C SER A 350 -0.49 5.05 -8.14
N GLY A 351 0.62 4.52 -7.63
CA GLY A 351 1.22 4.95 -6.38
C GLY A 351 2.69 4.52 -6.26
N VAL A 352 3.30 4.68 -5.09
CA VAL A 352 4.74 4.40 -4.89
C VAL A 352 5.00 3.18 -4.00
N ASP A 353 3.98 2.71 -3.28
CA ASP A 353 4.09 1.66 -2.24
C ASP A 353 5.08 2.11 -1.15
N ILE A 354 4.72 3.20 -0.47
CA ILE A 354 5.48 3.78 0.65
C ILE A 354 5.28 2.92 1.90
N ASN A 355 6.36 2.37 2.45
CA ASN A 355 6.37 1.55 3.67
C ASN A 355 7.71 1.61 4.44
N GLN A 356 8.66 2.45 4.03
CA GLN A 356 9.99 2.60 4.62
C GLN A 356 10.43 4.08 4.69
N PRO A 357 11.26 4.45 5.67
CA PRO A 357 11.62 5.85 5.94
C PRO A 357 12.48 6.50 4.85
N ARG A 358 13.17 5.70 4.01
CA ARG A 358 14.06 6.19 2.95
C ARG A 358 13.35 6.38 1.60
N GLN A 359 12.07 6.04 1.50
CA GLN A 359 11.33 6.18 0.25
C GLN A 359 10.87 7.62 0.03
N CYS A 360 10.93 8.06 -1.23
CA CYS A 360 10.40 9.36 -1.64
C CYS A 360 8.90 9.25 -1.88
N PHE A 361 8.12 10.22 -1.39
CA PHE A 361 6.67 10.28 -1.62
C PHE A 361 6.31 10.64 -3.06
N THR A 362 7.18 11.38 -3.74
CA THR A 362 7.02 11.84 -5.13
C THR A 362 7.12 10.69 -6.14
N CYS A 363 6.43 10.83 -7.26
CA CYS A 363 6.49 9.88 -8.38
C CYS A 363 6.74 10.67 -9.68
N GLU A 364 8.00 11.04 -9.91
CA GLU A 364 8.36 11.97 -10.99
C GLU A 364 7.99 11.47 -12.38
N GLU A 365 7.89 10.15 -12.54
CA GLU A 365 7.39 9.50 -13.75
C GLU A 365 6.02 10.04 -14.14
N LEU A 366 5.11 10.29 -13.18
CA LEU A 366 3.76 10.82 -13.43
C LEU A 366 3.72 12.27 -13.90
N ARG A 367 4.87 12.98 -13.90
CA ARG A 367 4.98 14.33 -14.47
C ARG A 367 5.13 14.29 -15.99
N ARG A 368 5.43 13.13 -16.58
CA ARG A 368 5.59 12.98 -18.01
C ARG A 368 4.23 13.13 -18.73
N PRO A 369 4.15 13.86 -19.86
CA PRO A 369 2.87 14.14 -20.52
C PRO A 369 2.04 12.90 -20.88
N GLU A 370 2.68 11.78 -21.19
CA GLU A 370 2.03 10.50 -21.51
C GLU A 370 1.28 9.86 -20.33
N PHE A 371 1.51 10.32 -19.09
CA PHE A 371 0.76 9.88 -17.92
C PHE A 371 -0.23 10.93 -17.40
N ALA A 372 -0.52 11.97 -18.20
CA ALA A 372 -1.51 12.98 -17.85
C ALA A 372 -2.89 12.35 -17.55
N ASP A 373 -3.32 11.38 -18.37
CA ASP A 373 -4.60 10.67 -18.20
C ASP A 373 -4.65 9.88 -16.89
N LEU A 374 -3.51 9.39 -16.40
CA LEU A 374 -3.42 8.70 -15.11
C LEU A 374 -3.64 9.66 -13.93
N ASN A 375 -3.14 10.91 -14.06
CA ASN A 375 -3.45 11.95 -13.07
C ASN A 375 -4.94 12.33 -13.10
N GLU A 376 -5.58 12.39 -14.28
CA GLU A 376 -7.03 12.59 -14.39
C GLU A 376 -7.80 11.43 -13.76
N ALA A 377 -7.40 10.18 -14.02
CA ALA A 377 -7.99 8.98 -13.43
C ALA A 377 -7.92 9.02 -11.89
N THR A 378 -6.80 9.47 -11.31
CA THR A 378 -6.69 9.69 -9.87
C THR A 378 -7.70 10.72 -9.36
N TRP A 379 -7.87 11.86 -10.03
CA TRP A 379 -8.87 12.84 -9.63
C TRP A 379 -10.30 12.30 -9.75
N ALA A 380 -10.58 11.50 -10.78
CA ALA A 380 -11.85 10.83 -10.93
C ALA A 380 -12.12 9.84 -9.78
N LEU A 381 -11.07 9.19 -9.26
CA LEU A 381 -11.15 8.29 -8.12
C LEU A 381 -11.38 9.02 -6.78
N VAL A 382 -10.82 10.21 -6.60
CA VAL A 382 -11.16 11.10 -5.47
C VAL A 382 -12.64 11.46 -5.50
N ALA A 383 -13.16 11.85 -6.68
CA ALA A 383 -14.58 12.12 -6.85
C ALA A 383 -15.43 10.88 -6.59
N HIS A 384 -15.00 9.72 -7.09
CA HIS A 384 -15.70 8.45 -6.88
C HIS A 384 -15.95 8.19 -5.39
N GLU A 385 -14.90 8.21 -4.56
CA GLU A 385 -15.03 7.91 -3.12
C GLU A 385 -15.95 8.91 -2.41
N ALA A 386 -15.78 10.20 -2.69
CA ALA A 386 -16.57 11.26 -2.07
C ALA A 386 -18.04 11.22 -2.49
N LEU A 387 -18.32 11.07 -3.79
CA LEU A 387 -19.67 11.15 -4.33
C LEU A 387 -20.47 9.87 -4.08
N SER A 388 -19.84 8.70 -4.18
CA SER A 388 -20.50 7.42 -3.89
C SER A 388 -20.81 7.24 -2.40
N SER A 389 -20.13 7.98 -1.52
CA SER A 389 -20.49 8.11 -0.10
C SER A 389 -21.82 8.83 0.11
N VAL A 390 -22.25 9.67 -0.85
CA VAL A 390 -23.52 10.41 -0.82
C VAL A 390 -24.61 9.66 -1.59
N ASP A 391 -24.31 9.28 -2.83
CA ASP A 391 -25.21 8.53 -3.70
C ASP A 391 -24.46 7.37 -4.38
N PRO A 392 -24.75 6.11 -4.01
CA PRO A 392 -24.14 4.93 -4.63
C PRO A 392 -24.32 4.83 -6.16
N SER A 393 -25.28 5.56 -6.75
CA SER A 393 -25.46 5.62 -8.21
C SER A 393 -24.30 6.32 -8.93
N LEU A 394 -23.57 7.19 -8.23
CA LEU A 394 -22.43 7.96 -8.75
C LEU A 394 -21.11 7.17 -8.74
N HIS A 395 -21.17 5.85 -8.74
CA HIS A 395 -20.01 4.98 -8.90
C HIS A 395 -19.31 5.23 -10.24
N LEU A 396 -18.01 5.54 -10.23
CA LEU A 396 -17.23 5.94 -11.42
C LEU A 396 -17.34 4.90 -12.54
N LEU A 397 -17.10 3.64 -12.23
CA LEU A 397 -17.15 2.54 -13.22
C LEU A 397 -18.56 2.01 -13.50
N GLY A 398 -19.60 2.70 -13.00
CA GLY A 398 -20.96 2.20 -13.00
C GLY A 398 -21.17 1.00 -12.06
N ARG A 399 -22.43 0.65 -11.81
CA ARG A 399 -22.81 -0.47 -10.92
C ARG A 399 -23.06 -1.79 -11.65
N THR A 400 -23.18 -1.76 -12.97
CA THR A 400 -23.48 -2.95 -13.78
C THR A 400 -22.70 -2.92 -15.09
N GLY A 401 -22.05 -4.04 -15.40
CA GLY A 401 -21.30 -4.21 -16.64
C GLY A 401 -19.95 -3.50 -16.66
N ARG A 402 -19.23 -3.69 -17.76
CA ARG A 402 -17.94 -3.06 -18.05
C ARG A 402 -18.18 -1.91 -19.02
N LEU A 403 -17.56 -0.76 -18.76
CA LEU A 403 -17.59 0.38 -19.67
C LEU A 403 -16.73 0.09 -20.90
N THR A 404 -17.11 0.62 -22.06
CA THR A 404 -16.18 0.68 -23.19
C THR A 404 -15.02 1.61 -22.85
N PRO A 405 -13.86 1.47 -23.49
CA PRO A 405 -12.72 2.36 -23.26
C PRO A 405 -13.09 3.84 -23.44
N GLU A 406 -13.90 4.16 -24.45
CA GLU A 406 -14.37 5.53 -24.72
C GLU A 406 -15.27 6.05 -23.59
N ALA A 407 -16.19 5.22 -23.08
CA ALA A 407 -17.10 5.61 -22.01
C ALA A 407 -16.37 5.76 -20.66
N LEU A 408 -15.34 4.93 -20.41
CA LEU A 408 -14.48 5.08 -19.25
C LEU A 408 -13.69 6.41 -19.32
N ALA A 409 -13.10 6.72 -20.47
CA ALA A 409 -12.37 7.97 -20.67
C ALA A 409 -13.29 9.21 -20.50
N GLU A 410 -14.51 9.17 -21.05
CA GLU A 410 -15.51 10.22 -20.86
C GLU A 410 -15.84 10.42 -19.38
N ARG A 411 -16.13 9.32 -18.66
CA ARG A 411 -16.42 9.39 -17.22
C ARG A 411 -15.24 9.92 -16.38
N ILE A 412 -14.01 9.53 -16.71
CA ILE A 412 -12.83 10.08 -16.05
C ILE A 412 -12.77 11.60 -16.25
N SER A 413 -13.01 12.08 -17.48
CA SER A 413 -13.02 13.51 -17.80
C SER A 413 -14.11 14.29 -17.06
N GLU A 414 -15.29 13.68 -16.86
CA GLU A 414 -16.39 14.29 -16.10
C GLU A 414 -16.12 14.33 -14.59
N TYR A 415 -15.52 13.27 -14.04
CA TYR A 415 -15.30 13.13 -12.60
C TYR A 415 -14.05 13.86 -12.11
N ALA A 416 -12.99 13.97 -12.92
CA ALA A 416 -11.74 14.58 -12.50
C ALA A 416 -11.89 16.04 -12.00
N PRO A 417 -12.66 16.94 -12.65
CA PRO A 417 -12.95 18.27 -12.12
C PRO A 417 -13.69 18.23 -10.77
N LEU A 418 -14.57 17.27 -10.56
CA LEU A 418 -15.30 17.10 -9.29
C LEU A 418 -14.34 16.67 -8.17
N GLY A 419 -13.34 15.85 -8.47
CA GLY A 419 -12.33 15.43 -7.49
C GLY A 419 -11.46 16.60 -7.03
N ARG A 420 -11.11 17.50 -7.95
CA ARG A 420 -10.40 18.75 -7.61
C ARG A 420 -11.27 19.67 -6.76
N ALA A 421 -12.54 19.80 -7.09
CA ALA A 421 -13.50 20.57 -6.29
C ALA A 421 -13.62 20.05 -4.84
N ILE A 422 -13.63 18.73 -4.65
CA ILE A 422 -13.55 18.11 -3.31
C ILE A 422 -12.28 18.54 -2.57
N ALA A 423 -11.12 18.48 -3.21
CA ALA A 423 -9.86 18.92 -2.60
C ALA A 423 -9.81 20.44 -2.33
N ASP A 424 -10.54 21.24 -3.11
CA ASP A 424 -10.74 22.68 -2.89
C ASP A 424 -11.75 23.00 -1.78
N GLY A 425 -12.34 21.97 -1.14
CA GLY A 425 -13.24 22.10 -0.01
C GLY A 425 -14.71 22.28 -0.37
N GLU A 426 -15.10 22.02 -1.63
CA GLU A 426 -16.52 21.97 -1.99
C GLU A 426 -17.21 20.77 -1.31
N ASP A 427 -18.45 21.00 -0.87
CA ASP A 427 -19.25 19.98 -0.20
C ASP A 427 -19.67 18.85 -1.17
N ALA A 428 -19.47 17.60 -0.73
CA ALA A 428 -19.74 16.43 -1.56
C ALA A 428 -21.23 16.27 -1.92
N VAL A 429 -22.16 16.70 -1.05
CA VAL A 429 -23.61 16.61 -1.33
C VAL A 429 -23.99 17.60 -2.43
N ALA A 430 -23.44 18.82 -2.39
CA ALA A 430 -23.64 19.82 -3.44
C ALA A 430 -23.05 19.34 -4.79
N LEU A 431 -21.87 18.73 -4.79
CA LEU A 431 -21.24 18.18 -5.99
C LEU A 431 -22.01 16.97 -6.53
N ALA A 432 -22.53 16.09 -5.66
CA ALA A 432 -23.35 14.96 -6.08
C ALA A 432 -24.60 15.40 -6.84
N ALA A 433 -25.30 16.42 -6.34
CA ALA A 433 -26.47 16.98 -7.02
C ALA A 433 -26.14 17.54 -8.43
N ARG A 434 -24.94 18.10 -8.62
CA ARG A 434 -24.44 18.52 -9.94
C ARG A 434 -24.12 17.32 -10.83
N ALA A 435 -23.47 16.30 -10.30
CA ALA A 435 -23.09 15.10 -11.06
C ALA A 435 -24.30 14.30 -11.56
N THR A 436 -25.40 14.26 -10.79
CA THR A 436 -26.68 13.64 -11.22
C THR A 436 -27.37 14.42 -12.34
N SER A 437 -27.01 15.68 -12.59
CA SER A 437 -27.53 16.44 -13.74
C SER A 437 -26.73 16.25 -15.03
N ILE A 438 -25.59 15.54 -14.94
CA ILE A 438 -24.68 15.22 -16.06
C ILE A 438 -24.93 13.78 -16.54
N ASN A 439 -25.17 12.84 -15.61
CA ASN A 439 -25.62 11.46 -15.91
C ASN A 439 -27.11 11.42 -16.31
#